data_AF-A0AAX1KBJ6-F1
#
_entry.id   AF-A0AAX1KBJ6-F1
#
_cell.length_a   1.000
_cell.length_b   1.000
_cell.length_c   1.000
_cell.angle_alpha   90.00
_cell.angle_beta   90.00
_cell.angle_gamma   90.00
#
_symmetry.space_group_name_H-M   'P 1'
#
loop_
_entity.id
_entity.type
_entity.pdbx_description
1 polymer ?
#
loop_
_entity_poly.entity_id
_entity_poly.type
_entity_poly.pdbx_seq_one_letter_code
_entity_poly.pdbx_strand_id
1 'polypeptide(L)'
;MENEKQLRWSNIALIAFVAVWGLGNVVNNFALQGLSVVTSWILIMIIYFIPYTLIVGQLGSTFKDAEGGVSSWIRATSTKRLAYYAAWTYWIVHIPYLAQKPQGILIAFSWLFRGNGNFVNTTPALVVQAICLVLFLFFLWIASLGLTTLKRIGSVAGTGMFIMSILFIILAVSAPFMTKATVQTPNMFSLKSYLPKFDFTYFTTVSMLVFAVGGSEKISPYVNKTKNPGREFPLGMLVLAGMVAICALLGSFAMGILFNSKHIPADLMANGAYYAFQRLGAFYHVGNLFLILYAIANVLAQISALAFSIDAPLKILLGDADPEFIPKKLSKMNKKDVPVNGYILTGVLVSILIIIPALGIGNMNELFNWLLNLNSVVMPMRYLWVFLAYMLLNKHLKEFKSDYKFLKNPVAGRLVGAWCFLFTAFACILGMVPKTSYASNPSSWLFQLTLNILTPIIFVALGMILPMIARRHRTKAA
;
A
#
# COMPACT_ATOMS: atom_id res chain seq x y z
N MET A 1 -1.72 36.97 1.02
CA MET A 1 -1.54 35.51 1.05
C MET A 1 -1.49 35.10 2.51
N GLU A 2 -2.61 34.60 3.01
CA GLU A 2 -2.76 34.20 4.41
C GLU A 2 -1.78 33.10 4.80
N ASN A 3 -1.35 33.16 6.06
CA ASN A 3 -0.52 32.21 6.80
C ASN A 3 -1.13 30.79 6.79
N GLU A 4 -1.03 30.04 5.70
CA GLU A 4 -1.16 28.58 5.78
C GLU A 4 -0.05 28.09 6.74
N LYS A 5 -0.44 27.54 7.89
CA LYS A 5 0.52 26.99 8.87
C LYS A 5 1.42 25.98 8.17
N GLN A 6 2.67 26.37 7.92
CA GLN A 6 3.66 25.48 7.33
C GLN A 6 3.88 24.25 8.22
N LEU A 7 3.96 23.08 7.59
CA LEU A 7 4.15 21.80 8.27
C LEU A 7 5.57 21.72 8.85
N ARG A 8 5.69 21.21 10.07
CA ARG A 8 6.98 20.87 10.69
C ARG A 8 7.35 19.42 10.41
N TRP A 9 8.61 19.05 10.64
CA TRP A 9 9.11 17.68 10.49
C TRP A 9 8.25 16.66 11.25
N SER A 10 7.70 17.02 12.41
CA SER A 10 6.83 16.17 13.21
C SER A 10 5.49 15.91 12.53
N ASN A 11 4.89 16.94 11.92
CA ASN A 11 3.67 16.80 11.14
C ASN A 11 3.92 15.90 9.92
N ILE A 12 5.04 16.09 9.23
CA ILE A 12 5.44 15.25 8.08
C ILE A 12 5.64 13.80 8.51
N ALA A 13 6.35 13.55 9.62
CA ALA A 13 6.55 12.20 10.14
C ALA A 13 5.22 11.51 10.48
N LEU A 14 4.29 12.20 11.14
CA LEU A 14 2.98 11.65 11.49
C LEU A 14 2.09 11.38 10.27
N ILE A 15 2.00 12.33 9.34
CA ILE A 15 1.22 12.15 8.11
C ILE A 15 1.80 11.00 7.28
N ALA A 16 3.13 10.94 7.17
CA ALA A 16 3.81 9.86 6.48
C ALA A 16 3.60 8.51 7.17
N PHE A 17 3.62 8.49 8.50
CA PHE A 17 3.39 7.28 9.27
C PHE A 17 1.98 6.75 9.01
N VAL A 18 0.94 7.59 9.10
CA VAL A 18 -0.44 7.17 8.81
C VAL A 18 -0.63 6.71 7.37
N ALA A 19 0.16 7.22 6.42
CA ALA A 19 0.08 6.82 5.01
C ALA A 19 0.78 5.48 4.69
N VAL A 20 1.85 5.15 5.44
CA VAL A 20 2.67 3.94 5.21
C VAL A 20 2.27 2.81 6.16
N TRP A 21 1.96 3.13 7.40
CA TRP A 21 1.70 2.18 8.47
C TRP A 21 0.23 1.78 8.58
N GLY A 22 -0.01 0.48 8.74
CA GLY A 22 -1.28 -0.05 9.23
C GLY A 22 -1.09 -1.38 9.94
N LEU A 23 -1.98 -1.71 10.88
CA LEU A 23 -1.91 -2.96 11.64
C LEU A 23 -1.90 -4.22 10.72
N GLY A 24 -2.54 -4.14 9.55
CA GLY A 24 -2.47 -5.19 8.53
C GLY A 24 -1.03 -5.53 8.11
N ASN A 25 -0.09 -4.60 8.18
CA ASN A 25 1.31 -4.83 7.81
C ASN A 25 1.96 -5.90 8.69
N VAL A 26 1.74 -5.85 10.01
CA VAL A 26 2.29 -6.87 10.93
C VAL A 26 1.48 -8.16 10.89
N VAL A 27 0.15 -8.07 10.79
CA VAL A 27 -0.72 -9.25 10.72
C VAL A 27 -0.41 -10.08 9.47
N ASN A 28 -0.35 -9.45 8.31
CA ASN A 28 -0.15 -10.14 7.03
C ASN A 28 1.24 -10.75 6.92
N ASN A 29 2.28 -10.05 7.35
CA ASN A 29 3.64 -10.58 7.29
C ASN A 29 3.88 -11.66 8.37
N PHE A 30 3.27 -11.54 9.55
CA PHE A 30 3.25 -12.62 10.54
C PHE A 30 2.48 -13.84 10.02
N ALA A 31 1.37 -13.65 9.30
CA ALA A 31 0.63 -14.76 8.71
C ALA A 31 1.46 -15.57 7.68
N LEU A 32 2.43 -14.93 7.01
CA LEU A 32 3.28 -15.58 6.02
C LEU A 32 4.53 -16.22 6.60
N GLN A 33 5.14 -15.62 7.62
CA GLN A 33 6.46 -16.03 8.12
C GLN A 33 6.48 -16.42 9.60
N GLY A 34 5.36 -16.26 10.32
CA GLY A 34 5.33 -16.41 11.77
C GLY A 34 6.30 -15.46 12.45
N LEU A 35 7.04 -15.97 13.45
CA LEU A 35 7.92 -15.14 14.28
C LEU A 35 9.21 -14.72 13.56
N SER A 36 9.66 -15.46 12.53
CA SER A 36 10.87 -15.08 11.78
C SER A 36 10.72 -13.76 11.03
N VAL A 37 9.48 -13.27 10.85
CA VAL A 37 9.19 -11.97 10.28
C VAL A 37 9.90 -10.81 10.99
N VAL A 38 10.18 -10.94 12.30
CA VAL A 38 10.90 -9.90 13.05
C VAL A 38 12.31 -9.71 12.48
N THR A 39 13.02 -10.80 12.17
CA THR A 39 14.33 -10.74 11.51
C THR A 39 14.20 -10.16 10.12
N SER A 40 13.16 -10.55 9.38
CA SER A 40 12.90 -10.01 8.04
C SER A 40 12.59 -8.52 8.06
N TRP A 41 11.91 -8.03 9.09
CA TRP A 41 11.72 -6.61 9.31
C TRP A 41 13.04 -5.90 9.52
N ILE A 42 13.92 -6.40 10.39
CA ILE A 42 15.25 -5.82 10.60
C ILE A 42 16.01 -5.71 9.26
N LEU A 43 16.03 -6.80 8.48
CA LEU A 43 16.68 -6.84 7.18
C LEU A 43 16.08 -5.79 6.23
N ILE A 44 14.75 -5.79 6.04
CA ILE A 44 14.07 -4.88 5.12
C ILE A 44 14.21 -3.42 5.55
N MET A 45 14.20 -3.13 6.85
CA MET A 45 14.41 -1.78 7.36
C MET A 45 15.80 -1.26 6.95
N ILE A 46 16.84 -2.07 7.16
CA ILE A 46 18.23 -1.69 6.88
C ILE A 46 18.52 -1.65 5.38
N ILE A 47 18.22 -2.72 4.66
CA ILE A 47 18.67 -2.89 3.27
C ILE A 47 17.79 -2.17 2.25
N TYR A 48 16.56 -1.79 2.62
CA TYR A 48 15.58 -1.27 1.68
C TYR A 48 14.87 -0.01 2.17
N PHE A 49 14.15 -0.08 3.29
CA PHE A 49 13.26 1.01 3.69
C PHE A 49 13.99 2.29 4.09
N ILE A 50 15.06 2.20 4.88
CA ILE A 50 15.89 3.37 5.24
C ILE A 50 16.48 4.01 3.97
N PRO A 51 17.18 3.28 3.08
CA PRO A 51 17.62 3.86 1.81
C PRO A 51 16.49 4.51 1.01
N TYR A 52 15.33 3.87 0.93
CA TYR A 52 14.18 4.38 0.19
C TYR A 52 13.61 5.68 0.77
N THR A 53 13.40 5.78 2.09
CA THR A 53 12.91 7.02 2.71
C THR A 53 13.91 8.17 2.56
N LEU A 54 15.21 7.88 2.62
CA LEU A 54 16.25 8.88 2.39
C LEU A 54 16.31 9.34 0.92
N ILE A 55 16.13 8.41 -0.03
CA ILE A 55 15.98 8.72 -1.45
C ILE A 55 14.79 9.66 -1.68
N VAL A 56 13.64 9.34 -1.11
CA VAL A 56 12.44 10.19 -1.18
C VAL A 56 12.70 11.55 -0.53
N GLY A 57 13.41 11.59 0.60
CA GLY A 57 13.86 12.82 1.24
C GLY A 57 14.68 13.73 0.31
N GLN A 58 15.63 13.15 -0.44
CA GLN A 58 16.44 13.89 -1.42
C GLN A 58 15.60 14.35 -2.62
N LEU A 59 14.81 13.46 -3.23
CA LEU A 59 13.95 13.81 -4.37
C LEU A 59 12.95 14.91 -4.01
N GLY A 60 12.31 14.79 -2.85
CA GLY A 60 11.42 15.84 -2.32
C GLY A 60 12.17 17.16 -2.15
N SER A 61 13.34 17.15 -1.49
CA SER A 61 14.16 18.35 -1.29
C SER A 61 14.60 19.02 -2.59
N THR A 62 14.98 18.24 -3.59
CA THR A 62 15.41 18.74 -4.92
C THR A 62 14.24 19.34 -5.70
N PHE A 63 13.10 18.63 -5.74
CA PHE A 63 11.92 19.01 -6.51
C PHE A 63 10.84 19.60 -5.61
N LYS A 64 11.26 20.47 -4.67
CA LYS A 64 10.38 21.04 -3.64
C LYS A 64 9.25 21.89 -4.18
N ASP A 65 9.38 22.39 -5.41
CA ASP A 65 8.36 23.21 -6.09
C ASP A 65 7.46 22.38 -7.02
N ALA A 66 7.69 21.07 -7.13
CA ALA A 66 6.91 20.18 -7.99
C ALA A 66 5.76 19.51 -7.21
N GLU A 67 4.54 19.64 -7.72
CA GLU A 67 3.34 19.10 -7.06
C GLU A 67 3.00 17.65 -7.46
N GLY A 68 3.42 17.18 -8.64
CA GLY A 68 3.01 15.89 -9.23
C GLY A 68 3.85 14.66 -8.80
N GLY A 69 4.66 14.79 -7.73
CA GLY A 69 5.43 13.71 -7.12
C GLY A 69 6.35 12.97 -8.10
N VAL A 70 6.27 11.62 -8.11
CA VAL A 70 7.17 10.75 -8.90
C VAL A 70 7.18 11.07 -10.38
N SER A 71 6.01 11.38 -10.95
CA SER A 71 5.88 11.71 -12.37
C SER A 71 6.62 13.01 -12.72
N SER A 72 6.53 14.02 -11.85
CA SER A 72 7.26 15.28 -11.98
C SER A 72 8.76 15.09 -11.82
N TRP A 73 9.21 14.21 -10.91
CA TRP A 73 10.63 13.89 -10.75
C TRP A 73 11.21 13.27 -12.02
N ILE A 74 10.50 12.32 -12.63
CA ILE A 74 10.91 11.71 -13.91
C ILE A 74 10.87 12.74 -15.04
N ARG A 75 9.84 13.62 -15.07
CA ARG A 75 9.74 14.68 -16.08
C ARG A 75 10.92 15.65 -16.01
N ALA A 76 11.34 16.02 -14.82
CA ALA A 76 12.45 16.94 -14.60
C ALA A 76 13.82 16.29 -14.90
N THR A 77 13.97 15.00 -14.64
CA THR A 77 15.26 14.28 -14.79
C THR A 77 15.41 13.53 -16.12
N SER A 78 14.35 13.47 -16.94
CA SER A 78 14.31 12.62 -18.12
C SER A 78 13.42 13.19 -19.23
N THR A 79 12.49 12.38 -19.77
CA THR A 79 11.61 12.75 -20.89
C THR A 79 10.14 12.76 -20.48
N LYS A 80 9.34 13.53 -21.22
CA LYS A 80 7.86 13.53 -21.08
C LYS A 80 7.25 12.14 -21.24
N ARG A 81 7.81 11.31 -22.14
CA ARG A 81 7.35 9.94 -22.37
C ARG A 81 7.53 9.06 -21.13
N LEU A 82 8.69 9.12 -20.48
CA LEU A 82 8.92 8.36 -19.25
C LEU A 82 8.08 8.89 -18.09
N ALA A 83 7.85 10.21 -18.02
CA ALA A 83 6.97 10.80 -17.02
C ALA A 83 5.52 10.30 -17.17
N TYR A 84 5.03 10.18 -18.41
CA TYR A 84 3.72 9.56 -18.69
C TYR A 84 3.67 8.12 -18.21
N TYR A 85 4.68 7.28 -18.51
CA TYR A 85 4.69 5.89 -18.04
C TYR A 85 4.78 5.78 -16.52
N ALA A 86 5.50 6.69 -15.86
CA ALA A 86 5.54 6.77 -14.40
C ALA A 86 4.14 7.10 -13.84
N ALA A 87 3.47 8.12 -14.38
CA ALA A 87 2.11 8.50 -13.98
C ALA A 87 1.10 7.38 -14.24
N TRP A 88 1.16 6.76 -15.43
CA TRP A 88 0.33 5.63 -15.81
C TRP A 88 0.50 4.46 -14.85
N THR A 89 1.76 4.05 -14.62
CA THR A 89 2.08 2.96 -13.69
C THR A 89 1.54 3.27 -12.30
N TYR A 90 1.71 4.51 -11.82
CA TYR A 90 1.24 4.93 -10.50
C TYR A 90 -0.27 4.76 -10.34
N TRP A 91 -1.05 5.09 -11.37
CA TRP A 91 -2.50 4.97 -11.37
C TRP A 91 -2.96 3.52 -11.59
N ILE A 92 -2.46 2.82 -12.61
CA ILE A 92 -2.97 1.50 -13.00
C ILE A 92 -2.68 0.44 -11.94
N VAL A 93 -1.54 0.50 -11.27
CA VAL A 93 -1.21 -0.45 -10.19
C VAL A 93 -2.07 -0.24 -8.96
N HIS A 94 -2.84 0.85 -8.89
CA HIS A 94 -3.79 1.14 -7.82
C HIS A 94 -5.17 0.46 -8.05
N ILE A 95 -5.43 -0.09 -9.23
CA ILE A 95 -6.69 -0.80 -9.55
C ILE A 95 -6.92 -2.01 -8.63
N PRO A 96 -5.94 -2.90 -8.35
CA PRO A 96 -6.12 -3.99 -7.39
C PRO A 96 -6.42 -3.53 -5.97
N TYR A 97 -5.92 -2.36 -5.58
CA TYR A 97 -6.24 -1.78 -4.28
C TYR A 97 -7.70 -1.35 -4.20
N LEU A 98 -8.21 -0.71 -5.26
CA LEU A 98 -9.63 -0.35 -5.37
C LEU A 98 -10.54 -1.58 -5.34
N ALA A 99 -10.15 -2.66 -6.00
CA ALA A 99 -10.89 -3.93 -5.96
C ALA A 99 -10.90 -4.56 -4.55
N GLN A 100 -9.83 -4.36 -3.76
CA GLN A 100 -9.71 -4.97 -2.45
C GLN A 100 -10.49 -4.23 -1.35
N LYS A 101 -10.58 -2.90 -1.44
CA LYS A 101 -11.20 -2.09 -0.39
C LYS A 101 -12.65 -2.46 -0.05
N PRO A 102 -13.54 -2.74 -1.03
CA PRO A 102 -14.86 -3.25 -0.75
C PRO A 102 -14.87 -4.51 0.13
N GLN A 103 -13.94 -5.45 -0.08
CA GLN A 103 -13.84 -6.66 0.74
C GLN A 103 -13.50 -6.31 2.19
N GLY A 104 -12.55 -5.39 2.39
CA GLY A 104 -12.20 -4.88 3.72
C GLY A 104 -13.36 -4.19 4.44
N ILE A 105 -14.20 -3.44 3.72
CA ILE A 105 -15.42 -2.83 4.27
C ILE A 105 -16.39 -3.92 4.76
N LEU A 106 -16.64 -4.95 3.94
CA LEU A 106 -17.55 -6.04 4.29
C LEU A 106 -17.04 -6.87 5.48
N ILE A 107 -15.74 -7.19 5.52
CA ILE A 107 -15.12 -7.89 6.64
C ILE A 107 -15.28 -7.07 7.93
N ALA A 108 -15.00 -5.76 7.87
CA ALA A 108 -15.12 -4.88 9.02
C ALA A 108 -16.57 -4.76 9.54
N PHE A 109 -17.54 -4.65 8.63
CA PHE A 109 -18.96 -4.67 9.00
C PHE A 109 -19.40 -6.01 9.58
N SER A 110 -18.95 -7.13 9.01
CA SER A 110 -19.24 -8.45 9.56
C SER A 110 -18.73 -8.58 10.99
N TRP A 111 -17.51 -8.13 11.26
CA TRP A 111 -16.97 -8.13 12.61
C TRP A 111 -17.73 -7.21 13.56
N LEU A 112 -18.14 -6.04 13.11
CA LEU A 112 -18.90 -5.08 13.92
C LEU A 112 -20.27 -5.65 14.35
N PHE A 113 -20.99 -6.33 13.44
CA PHE A 113 -22.35 -6.81 13.71
C PHE A 113 -22.43 -8.26 14.17
N ARG A 114 -21.55 -9.14 13.69
CA ARG A 114 -21.55 -10.59 14.02
C ARG A 114 -20.54 -10.96 15.10
N GLY A 115 -19.50 -10.15 15.32
CA GLY A 115 -18.47 -10.40 16.34
C GLY A 115 -17.61 -11.64 16.10
N ASN A 116 -17.57 -12.17 14.88
CA ASN A 116 -16.79 -13.36 14.52
C ASN A 116 -16.26 -13.31 13.08
N GLY A 117 -15.27 -14.16 12.81
CA GLY A 117 -14.56 -14.23 11.52
C GLY A 117 -15.19 -15.16 10.48
N ASN A 118 -16.36 -15.76 10.73
CA ASN A 118 -16.89 -16.82 9.86
C ASN A 118 -17.23 -16.33 8.45
N PHE A 119 -17.52 -15.04 8.27
CA PHE A 119 -17.96 -14.46 6.99
C PHE A 119 -17.05 -14.82 5.81
N VAL A 120 -15.72 -14.77 6.00
CA VAL A 120 -14.75 -15.07 4.93
C VAL A 120 -14.64 -16.57 4.60
N ASN A 121 -15.08 -17.43 5.50
CA ASN A 121 -14.97 -18.88 5.38
C ASN A 121 -16.30 -19.53 4.95
N THR A 122 -17.44 -18.91 5.26
CA THR A 122 -18.77 -19.50 5.02
C THR A 122 -19.53 -18.88 3.85
N THR A 123 -19.08 -17.74 3.34
CA THR A 123 -19.78 -17.04 2.24
C THR A 123 -19.13 -17.36 0.89
N PRO A 124 -19.91 -17.74 -0.14
CA PRO A 124 -19.39 -17.95 -1.48
C PRO A 124 -18.67 -16.71 -2.03
N ALA A 125 -17.50 -16.90 -2.66
CA ALA A 125 -16.69 -15.80 -3.18
C ALA A 125 -17.46 -14.92 -4.18
N LEU A 126 -18.26 -15.52 -5.06
CA LEU A 126 -19.04 -14.82 -6.07
C LEU A 126 -20.09 -13.87 -5.46
N VAL A 127 -20.77 -14.29 -4.39
CA VAL A 127 -21.76 -13.46 -3.69
C VAL A 127 -21.08 -12.24 -3.07
N VAL A 128 -19.94 -12.47 -2.41
CA VAL A 128 -19.16 -11.39 -1.82
C VAL A 128 -18.66 -10.43 -2.89
N GLN A 129 -18.13 -10.93 -4.02
CA GLN A 129 -17.67 -10.08 -5.10
C GLN A 129 -18.79 -9.30 -5.78
N ALA A 130 -19.99 -9.87 -5.91
CA ALA A 130 -21.15 -9.13 -6.41
C ALA A 130 -21.49 -7.95 -5.50
N ILE A 131 -21.49 -8.16 -4.17
CA ILE A 131 -21.70 -7.08 -3.19
C ILE A 131 -20.55 -6.06 -3.25
N CYS A 132 -19.29 -6.52 -3.35
CA CYS A 132 -18.13 -5.66 -3.51
C CYS A 132 -18.21 -4.79 -4.78
N LEU A 133 -18.70 -5.35 -5.88
CA LEU A 133 -18.91 -4.65 -7.14
C LEU A 133 -19.96 -3.54 -6.98
N VAL A 134 -21.13 -3.87 -6.41
CA VAL A 134 -22.19 -2.89 -6.15
C VAL A 134 -21.68 -1.76 -5.26
N LEU A 135 -20.97 -2.11 -4.17
CA LEU A 135 -20.39 -1.14 -3.25
C LEU A 135 -19.38 -0.24 -3.95
N PHE A 136 -18.46 -0.83 -4.74
CA PHE A 136 -17.48 -0.06 -5.50
C PHE A 136 -18.14 0.89 -6.51
N LEU A 137 -19.11 0.40 -7.29
CA LEU A 137 -19.82 1.22 -8.28
C LEU A 137 -20.60 2.36 -7.62
N PHE A 138 -21.17 2.14 -6.44
CA PHE A 138 -21.80 3.18 -5.63
C PHE A 138 -20.80 4.27 -5.21
N PHE A 139 -19.61 3.90 -4.71
CA PHE A 139 -18.57 4.88 -4.37
C PHE A 139 -18.00 5.60 -5.60
N LEU A 140 -17.86 4.90 -6.72
CA LEU A 140 -17.45 5.50 -8.00
C LEU A 140 -18.47 6.51 -8.49
N TRP A 141 -19.76 6.19 -8.37
CA TRP A 141 -20.84 7.12 -8.68
C TRP A 141 -20.81 8.35 -7.77
N ILE A 142 -20.66 8.18 -6.45
CA ILE A 142 -20.48 9.30 -5.52
C ILE A 142 -19.29 10.19 -5.92
N ALA A 143 -18.15 9.58 -6.23
CA ALA A 143 -16.97 10.30 -6.67
C ALA A 143 -17.25 11.08 -7.96
N SER A 144 -18.03 10.52 -8.89
CA SER A 144 -18.44 11.17 -10.14
C SER A 144 -19.28 12.45 -9.93
N LEU A 145 -19.95 12.58 -8.78
CA LEU A 145 -20.76 13.75 -8.44
C LEU A 145 -19.94 14.94 -7.90
N GLY A 146 -18.65 14.74 -7.61
CA GLY A 146 -17.75 15.77 -7.08
C GLY A 146 -17.95 16.09 -5.59
N LEU A 147 -18.54 15.17 -4.82
CA LEU A 147 -18.79 15.37 -3.38
C LEU A 147 -17.50 15.28 -2.58
N THR A 148 -17.05 16.40 -2.02
CA THR A 148 -15.79 16.54 -1.25
C THR A 148 -15.93 16.24 0.24
N THR A 149 -17.09 15.74 0.69
CA THR A 149 -17.45 15.56 2.11
C THR A 149 -16.63 14.49 2.85
N LEU A 150 -15.80 13.72 2.15
CA LEU A 150 -15.03 12.61 2.75
C LEU A 150 -13.74 13.05 3.48
N LYS A 151 -13.33 14.32 3.41
CA LYS A 151 -12.14 14.83 4.12
C LYS A 151 -12.21 14.71 5.65
N ARG A 152 -13.38 14.96 6.25
CA ARG A 152 -13.52 14.86 7.72
C ARG A 152 -13.56 13.42 8.21
N ILE A 153 -14.26 12.54 7.48
CA ILE A 153 -14.33 11.10 7.77
C ILE A 153 -12.93 10.49 7.72
N GLY A 154 -12.12 10.87 6.72
CA GLY A 154 -10.76 10.34 6.57
C GLY A 154 -9.80 10.75 7.68
N SER A 155 -9.90 11.97 8.22
CA SER A 155 -9.08 12.40 9.35
C SER A 155 -9.37 11.58 10.60
N VAL A 156 -10.66 11.45 10.97
CA VAL A 156 -11.10 10.66 12.14
C VAL A 156 -10.69 9.20 11.98
N ALA A 157 -10.89 8.63 10.79
CA ALA A 157 -10.52 7.25 10.51
C ALA A 157 -9.01 7.01 10.60
N GLY A 158 -8.20 7.91 10.04
CA GLY A 158 -6.74 7.83 10.09
C GLY A 158 -6.20 7.93 11.52
N THR A 159 -6.68 8.89 12.30
CA THR A 159 -6.31 9.04 13.72
C THR A 159 -6.77 7.86 14.54
N GLY A 160 -7.98 7.35 14.33
CA GLY A 160 -8.48 6.15 15.00
C GLY A 160 -7.60 4.94 14.73
N MET A 161 -7.26 4.66 13.47
CA MET A 161 -6.38 3.56 13.09
C MET A 161 -4.96 3.69 13.64
N PHE A 162 -4.43 4.91 13.71
CA PHE A 162 -3.16 5.20 14.36
C PHE A 162 -3.20 4.82 15.85
N ILE A 163 -4.18 5.34 16.59
CA ILE A 163 -4.37 5.07 18.02
C ILE A 163 -4.53 3.57 18.25
N MET A 164 -5.39 2.91 17.48
CA MET A 164 -5.61 1.47 17.61
C MET A 164 -4.33 0.66 17.35
N SER A 165 -3.51 1.07 16.39
CA SER A 165 -2.25 0.37 16.10
C SER A 165 -1.24 0.48 17.25
N ILE A 166 -1.10 1.65 17.86
CA ILE A 166 -0.23 1.84 19.04
C ILE A 166 -0.80 1.12 20.26
N LEU A 167 -2.11 1.22 20.47
CA LEU A 167 -2.82 0.53 21.54
C LEU A 167 -2.63 -0.99 21.45
N PHE A 168 -2.72 -1.57 20.25
CA PHE A 168 -2.46 -2.99 20.01
C PHE A 168 -1.08 -3.41 20.55
N ILE A 169 -0.04 -2.66 20.20
CA ILE A 169 1.33 -2.98 20.63
C ILE A 169 1.44 -2.93 22.14
N ILE A 170 0.95 -1.85 22.77
CA ILE A 170 1.03 -1.67 24.22
C ILE A 170 0.30 -2.79 24.94
N LEU A 171 -0.95 -3.08 24.56
CA LEU A 171 -1.76 -4.11 25.20
C LEU A 171 -1.17 -5.50 25.00
N ALA A 172 -0.74 -5.85 23.79
CA ALA A 172 -0.23 -7.20 23.53
C ALA A 172 1.11 -7.46 24.23
N VAL A 173 2.03 -6.49 24.25
CA VAL A 173 3.33 -6.63 24.92
C VAL A 173 3.17 -6.66 26.43
N SER A 174 2.23 -5.89 27.00
CA SER A 174 2.00 -5.86 28.44
C SER A 174 1.12 -6.99 28.97
N ALA A 175 0.36 -7.69 28.11
CA ALA A 175 -0.58 -8.74 28.53
C ALA A 175 0.05 -9.84 29.39
N PRO A 176 1.23 -10.44 29.04
CA PRO A 176 1.84 -11.48 29.87
C PRO A 176 2.20 -11.00 31.29
N PHE A 177 2.54 -9.73 31.43
CA PHE A 177 2.97 -9.13 32.71
C PHE A 177 1.79 -8.67 33.57
N MET A 178 0.68 -8.25 32.95
CA MET A 178 -0.46 -7.65 33.65
C MET A 178 -1.64 -8.61 33.87
N THR A 179 -1.78 -9.65 33.04
CA THR A 179 -3.01 -10.47 32.97
C THR A 179 -2.78 -11.97 33.16
N LYS A 180 -1.52 -12.38 33.43
CA LYS A 180 -1.08 -13.79 33.41
C LYS A 180 -1.37 -14.50 32.07
N ALA A 181 -1.56 -13.75 30.98
CA ALA A 181 -1.79 -14.31 29.66
C ALA A 181 -0.62 -15.19 29.22
N THR A 182 -0.93 -16.38 28.71
CA THR A 182 0.08 -17.30 28.18
C THR A 182 0.49 -16.87 26.77
N VAL A 183 1.81 -16.78 26.57
CA VAL A 183 2.41 -16.56 25.25
C VAL A 183 2.07 -17.75 24.36
N GLN A 184 1.43 -17.49 23.22
CA GLN A 184 0.91 -18.55 22.34
C GLN A 184 1.98 -19.15 21.43
N THR A 185 3.04 -18.41 21.09
CA THR A 185 4.15 -18.94 20.28
C THR A 185 5.11 -19.78 21.14
N PRO A 186 5.33 -21.07 20.81
CA PRO A 186 6.29 -21.90 21.52
C PRO A 186 7.73 -21.39 21.34
N ASN A 187 8.53 -21.45 22.42
CA ASN A 187 9.93 -21.02 22.42
C ASN A 187 10.15 -19.59 21.89
N MET A 188 9.18 -18.69 22.10
CA MET A 188 9.23 -17.31 21.59
C MET A 188 10.46 -16.53 22.08
N PHE A 189 11.00 -16.85 23.25
CA PHE A 189 12.20 -16.19 23.79
C PHE A 189 13.52 -16.82 23.31
N SER A 190 13.46 -17.88 22.52
CA SER A 190 14.64 -18.46 21.88
C SER A 190 14.98 -17.72 20.60
N LEU A 191 16.25 -17.33 20.43
CA LEU A 191 16.76 -16.70 19.20
C LEU A 191 16.50 -17.54 17.95
N LYS A 192 16.48 -18.89 18.08
CA LYS A 192 16.22 -19.80 16.95
C LYS A 192 14.82 -19.60 16.35
N SER A 193 13.84 -19.16 17.13
CA SER A 193 12.47 -18.93 16.67
C SER A 193 12.34 -17.70 15.76
N TYR A 194 13.36 -16.84 15.74
CA TYR A 194 13.42 -15.65 14.90
C TYR A 194 14.24 -15.84 13.63
N LEU A 195 14.98 -16.94 13.49
CA LEU A 195 15.82 -17.18 12.32
C LEU A 195 14.96 -17.68 11.14
N PRO A 196 14.86 -16.92 10.04
CA PRO A 196 14.16 -17.39 8.86
C PRO A 196 14.94 -18.50 8.17
N LYS A 197 14.22 -19.42 7.52
CA LYS A 197 14.82 -20.31 6.53
C LYS A 197 14.91 -19.55 5.22
N PHE A 198 16.11 -19.18 4.79
CA PHE A 198 16.34 -18.45 3.53
C PHE A 198 16.18 -19.38 2.31
N ASP A 199 14.99 -19.96 2.16
CA ASP A 199 14.62 -20.79 1.02
C ASP A 199 13.80 -20.00 -0.02
N PHE A 200 13.44 -20.65 -1.11
CA PHE A 200 12.65 -20.02 -2.17
C PHE A 200 11.32 -19.45 -1.64
N THR A 201 10.63 -20.19 -0.77
CA THR A 201 9.36 -19.77 -0.15
C THR A 201 9.53 -18.47 0.64
N TYR A 202 10.60 -18.33 1.42
CA TYR A 202 10.91 -17.09 2.11
C TYR A 202 11.01 -15.91 1.13
N PHE A 203 11.75 -16.07 0.02
CA PHE A 203 11.93 -14.98 -0.93
C PHE A 203 10.63 -14.57 -1.64
N THR A 204 9.66 -15.47 -1.87
CA THR A 204 8.35 -15.09 -2.45
C THR A 204 7.53 -14.19 -1.52
N THR A 205 7.77 -14.24 -0.21
CA THR A 205 7.07 -13.40 0.78
C THR A 205 7.65 -11.98 0.91
N VAL A 206 8.86 -11.73 0.41
CA VAL A 206 9.54 -10.42 0.48
C VAL A 206 8.72 -9.30 -0.18
N SER A 207 7.95 -9.62 -1.22
CA SER A 207 6.95 -8.73 -1.84
C SER A 207 6.03 -8.05 -0.82
N MET A 208 5.53 -8.81 0.16
CA MET A 208 4.61 -8.31 1.19
C MET A 208 5.30 -7.35 2.15
N LEU A 209 6.58 -7.58 2.46
CA LEU A 209 7.37 -6.68 3.30
C LEU A 209 7.66 -5.37 2.57
N VAL A 210 8.07 -5.43 1.30
CA VAL A 210 8.30 -4.24 0.45
C VAL A 210 7.01 -3.44 0.29
N PHE A 211 5.89 -4.11 0.08
CA PHE A 211 4.57 -3.48 0.00
C PHE A 211 4.18 -2.77 1.31
N ALA A 212 4.43 -3.41 2.44
CA ALA A 212 4.04 -2.90 3.76
C ALA A 212 4.82 -1.65 4.20
N VAL A 213 6.01 -1.40 3.65
CA VAL A 213 6.82 -0.20 3.94
C VAL A 213 6.80 0.83 2.81
N GLY A 214 6.05 0.53 1.77
CA GLY A 214 5.93 1.40 0.60
C GLY A 214 4.95 2.54 0.81
N GLY A 215 5.13 3.63 0.06
CA GLY A 215 4.22 4.77 0.06
C GLY A 215 4.79 6.05 0.68
N SER A 216 6.05 6.07 1.10
CA SER A 216 6.69 7.30 1.61
C SER A 216 6.72 8.41 0.54
N GLU A 217 6.76 8.05 -0.74
CA GLU A 217 6.71 8.99 -1.86
C GLU A 217 5.37 9.73 -1.96
N LYS A 218 4.27 9.19 -1.39
CA LYS A 218 2.96 9.86 -1.37
C LYS A 218 2.98 11.17 -0.59
N ILE A 219 4.01 11.37 0.24
CA ILE A 219 4.16 12.55 1.08
C ILE A 219 4.91 13.66 0.34
N SER A 220 5.47 13.38 -0.84
CA SER A 220 6.17 14.37 -1.65
C SER A 220 5.35 15.64 -1.95
N PRO A 221 4.02 15.60 -2.18
CA PRO A 221 3.26 16.83 -2.41
C PRO A 221 3.15 17.74 -1.17
N TYR A 222 3.55 17.27 0.01
CA TYR A 222 3.60 18.09 1.23
C TYR A 222 4.95 18.80 1.41
N VAL A 223 5.95 18.52 0.55
CA VAL A 223 7.27 19.15 0.65
C VAL A 223 7.16 20.66 0.53
N ASN A 224 6.43 21.18 -0.47
CA ASN A 224 6.24 22.62 -0.69
C ASN A 224 5.49 23.30 0.48
N LYS A 225 4.70 22.56 1.25
CA LYS A 225 3.99 23.02 2.46
C LYS A 225 4.80 22.86 3.75
N THR A 226 6.05 22.39 3.66
CA THR A 226 6.91 22.17 4.83
C THR A 226 7.72 23.43 5.14
N LYS A 227 7.87 23.77 6.43
CA LYS A 227 8.77 24.84 6.87
C LYS A 227 10.21 24.39 6.64
N ASN A 228 11.01 25.18 5.92
CA ASN A 228 12.37 24.80 5.51
C ASN A 228 12.41 23.41 4.86
N PRO A 229 11.75 23.19 3.71
CA PRO A 229 11.56 21.88 3.10
C PRO A 229 12.87 21.09 2.97
N GLY A 230 13.96 21.80 2.65
CA GLY A 230 15.29 21.23 2.49
C GLY A 230 15.85 20.50 3.70
N ARG A 231 15.41 20.81 4.93
CA ARG A 231 15.89 20.20 6.17
C ARG A 231 14.82 19.43 6.92
N GLU A 232 13.62 20.00 7.06
CA GLU A 232 12.58 19.39 7.90
C GLU A 232 11.86 18.22 7.22
N PHE A 233 11.76 18.21 5.88
CA PHE A 233 11.16 17.08 5.18
C PHE A 233 12.03 15.80 5.29
N PRO A 234 13.36 15.84 4.99
CA PRO A 234 14.24 14.70 5.22
C PRO A 234 14.28 14.23 6.69
N LEU A 235 14.26 15.16 7.64
CA LEU A 235 14.17 14.82 9.07
C LEU A 235 12.87 14.08 9.40
N GLY A 236 11.74 14.54 8.84
CA GLY A 236 10.47 13.84 8.95
C GLY A 236 10.51 12.41 8.37
N MET A 237 11.19 12.21 7.23
CA MET A 237 11.38 10.88 6.63
C MET A 237 12.26 9.95 7.49
N LEU A 238 13.27 10.49 8.17
CA LEU A 238 14.10 9.74 9.11
C LEU A 238 13.31 9.29 10.35
N VAL A 239 12.53 10.21 10.94
CA VAL A 239 11.69 9.90 12.11
C VAL A 239 10.61 8.88 11.73
N LEU A 240 9.98 9.04 10.56
CA LEU A 240 9.09 8.05 9.98
C LEU A 240 9.73 6.66 9.95
N ALA A 241 10.98 6.58 9.46
CA ALA A 241 11.67 5.32 9.33
C ALA A 241 11.82 4.59 10.68
N GLY A 242 12.22 5.33 11.72
CA GLY A 242 12.31 4.81 13.09
C GLY A 242 10.95 4.39 13.65
N MET A 243 9.90 5.19 13.46
CA MET A 243 8.55 4.87 13.94
C MET A 243 8.02 3.57 13.32
N VAL A 244 8.14 3.42 11.99
CA VAL A 244 7.69 2.22 11.29
C VAL A 244 8.51 1.00 11.71
N ALA A 245 9.83 1.13 11.88
CA ALA A 245 10.67 0.04 12.35
C ALA A 245 10.26 -0.44 13.75
N ILE A 246 10.08 0.47 14.71
CA ILE A 246 9.65 0.14 16.07
C ILE A 246 8.29 -0.56 16.06
N CYS A 247 7.32 -0.01 15.31
CA CYS A 247 5.98 -0.58 15.25
C CYS A 247 5.97 -1.95 14.55
N ALA A 248 6.78 -2.15 13.51
CA ALA A 248 6.92 -3.41 12.79
C ALA A 248 7.47 -4.53 13.69
N LEU A 249 8.55 -4.23 14.42
CA LEU A 249 9.21 -5.20 15.30
C LEU A 249 8.33 -5.54 16.50
N LEU A 250 7.85 -4.52 17.23
CA LEU A 250 7.02 -4.73 18.41
C LEU A 250 5.65 -5.28 18.06
N GLY A 251 5.06 -4.86 16.93
CA GLY A 251 3.79 -5.40 16.45
C GLY A 251 3.89 -6.86 16.02
N SER A 252 4.98 -7.26 15.38
CA SER A 252 5.20 -8.67 15.02
C SER A 252 5.50 -9.56 16.24
N PHE A 253 6.25 -9.03 17.20
CA PHE A 253 6.44 -9.66 18.50
C PHE A 253 5.10 -9.82 19.24
N ALA A 254 4.28 -8.77 19.29
CA ALA A 254 2.92 -8.81 19.83
C ALA A 254 2.05 -9.88 19.16
N MET A 255 2.13 -10.05 17.84
CA MET A 255 1.43 -11.14 17.15
C MET A 255 1.88 -12.51 17.64
N GLY A 256 3.18 -12.71 17.91
CA GLY A 256 3.70 -13.96 18.47
C GLY A 256 3.22 -14.25 19.90
N ILE A 257 2.89 -13.22 20.69
CA ILE A 257 2.24 -13.39 21.99
C ILE A 257 0.82 -13.92 21.80
N LEU A 258 0.07 -13.37 20.84
CA LEU A 258 -1.37 -13.64 20.67
C LEU A 258 -1.69 -14.84 19.78
N PHE A 259 -0.78 -15.28 18.93
CA PHE A 259 -0.97 -16.34 17.94
C PHE A 259 0.21 -17.30 17.95
N ASN A 260 -0.06 -18.58 17.75
CA ASN A 260 0.97 -19.59 17.62
C ASN A 260 1.62 -19.50 16.23
N SER A 261 2.90 -19.12 16.16
CA SER A 261 3.63 -18.97 14.90
C SER A 261 3.81 -20.27 14.10
N LYS A 262 3.61 -21.44 14.72
CA LYS A 262 3.69 -22.75 14.06
C LYS A 262 2.34 -23.25 13.55
N HIS A 263 1.24 -22.66 14.03
CA HIS A 263 -0.13 -23.04 13.67
C HIS A 263 -0.94 -21.78 13.40
N ILE A 264 -0.63 -21.13 12.28
CA ILE A 264 -1.23 -19.87 11.86
C ILE A 264 -2.61 -20.15 11.23
N PRO A 265 -3.69 -19.47 11.66
CA PRO A 265 -4.99 -19.58 11.01
C PRO A 265 -4.94 -19.16 9.54
N ALA A 266 -5.59 -19.93 8.66
CA ALA A 266 -5.58 -19.67 7.22
C ALA A 266 -6.25 -18.34 6.82
N ASP A 267 -7.13 -17.82 7.69
CA ASP A 267 -7.84 -16.55 7.52
C ASP A 267 -7.22 -15.40 8.31
N LEU A 268 -6.02 -15.57 8.86
CA LEU A 268 -5.37 -14.57 9.71
C LEU A 268 -5.12 -13.25 8.96
N MET A 269 -4.87 -13.27 7.65
CA MET A 269 -4.69 -12.03 6.87
C MET A 269 -5.97 -11.19 6.79
N ALA A 270 -7.14 -11.85 6.74
CA ALA A 270 -8.44 -11.17 6.69
C ALA A 270 -8.94 -10.79 8.10
N ASN A 271 -8.80 -11.71 9.07
CA ASN A 271 -9.43 -11.63 10.38
C ASN A 271 -8.46 -11.30 11.53
N GLY A 272 -7.15 -11.36 11.32
CA GLY A 272 -6.15 -11.41 12.40
C GLY A 272 -6.10 -10.18 13.28
N ALA A 273 -6.33 -8.97 12.73
CA ALA A 273 -6.42 -7.77 13.53
C ALA A 273 -7.63 -7.80 14.48
N TYR A 274 -8.77 -8.32 14.03
CA TYR A 274 -9.97 -8.46 14.86
C TYR A 274 -9.78 -9.53 15.93
N TYR A 275 -9.24 -10.70 15.56
CA TYR A 275 -8.87 -11.74 16.52
C TYR A 275 -7.91 -11.22 17.59
N ALA A 276 -6.93 -10.41 17.19
CA ALA A 276 -5.99 -9.80 18.12
C ALA A 276 -6.71 -8.93 19.16
N PHE A 277 -7.54 -7.98 18.71
CA PHE A 277 -8.27 -7.13 19.65
C PHE A 277 -9.32 -7.88 20.47
N GLN A 278 -9.93 -8.93 19.93
CA GLN A 278 -10.83 -9.81 20.69
C GLN A 278 -10.08 -10.52 21.82
N ARG A 279 -8.92 -11.11 21.53
CA ARG A 279 -8.09 -11.78 22.56
C ARG A 279 -7.56 -10.81 23.59
N LEU A 280 -7.11 -9.63 23.17
CA LEU A 280 -6.70 -8.58 24.10
C LEU A 280 -7.87 -8.16 25.01
N GLY A 281 -9.07 -8.01 24.45
CA GLY A 281 -10.25 -7.71 25.24
C GLY A 281 -10.56 -8.77 26.30
N ALA A 282 -10.36 -10.05 25.96
CA ALA A 282 -10.48 -11.16 26.89
C ALA A 282 -9.38 -11.15 27.97
N PHE A 283 -8.12 -10.91 27.61
CA PHE A 283 -7.00 -10.83 28.55
C PHE A 283 -7.18 -9.72 29.58
N TYR A 284 -7.66 -8.55 29.17
CA TYR A 284 -7.88 -7.41 30.05
C TYR A 284 -9.29 -7.36 30.66
N HIS A 285 -10.09 -8.42 30.49
CA HIS A 285 -11.45 -8.53 31.04
C HIS A 285 -12.41 -7.38 30.61
N VAL A 286 -12.21 -6.80 29.42
CA VAL A 286 -13.07 -5.75 28.84
C VAL A 286 -13.98 -6.28 27.73
N GLY A 287 -14.07 -7.59 27.56
CA GLY A 287 -14.91 -8.24 26.55
C GLY A 287 -14.54 -7.81 25.12
N ASN A 288 -15.55 -7.52 24.29
CA ASN A 288 -15.33 -7.14 22.89
C ASN A 288 -15.04 -5.63 22.68
N LEU A 289 -14.78 -4.85 23.73
CA LEU A 289 -14.61 -3.39 23.61
C LEU A 289 -13.54 -3.01 22.57
N PHE A 290 -12.33 -3.54 22.69
CA PHE A 290 -11.24 -3.22 21.76
C PHE A 290 -11.55 -3.66 20.32
N LEU A 291 -12.23 -4.79 20.17
CA LEU A 291 -12.67 -5.28 18.86
C LEU A 291 -13.67 -4.33 18.21
N ILE A 292 -14.67 -3.85 18.96
CA ILE A 292 -15.69 -2.93 18.45
C ILE A 292 -15.05 -1.60 18.05
N LEU A 293 -14.18 -1.04 18.89
CA LEU A 293 -13.46 0.19 18.59
C LEU A 293 -12.61 0.05 17.32
N TYR A 294 -11.89 -1.06 17.18
CA TYR A 294 -11.12 -1.34 15.96
C TYR A 294 -12.02 -1.51 14.74
N ALA A 295 -13.14 -2.23 14.86
CA ALA A 295 -14.04 -2.48 13.75
C ALA A 295 -14.66 -1.18 13.23
N ILE A 296 -15.10 -0.27 14.11
CA ILE A 296 -15.60 1.05 13.74
C ILE A 296 -14.51 1.86 13.04
N ALA A 297 -13.31 1.95 13.64
CA ALA A 297 -12.19 2.67 13.06
C ALA A 297 -11.82 2.13 11.67
N ASN A 298 -11.79 0.80 11.52
CA ASN A 298 -11.44 0.16 10.25
C ASN A 298 -12.54 0.34 9.19
N VAL A 299 -13.84 0.24 9.53
CA VAL A 299 -14.94 0.56 8.57
C VAL A 299 -14.76 1.96 8.00
N LEU A 300 -14.58 2.96 8.88
CA LEU A 300 -14.39 4.35 8.46
C LEU A 300 -13.11 4.51 7.62
N ALA A 301 -12.04 3.80 7.98
CA ALA A 301 -10.77 3.85 7.26
C ALA A 301 -10.86 3.22 5.87
N GLN A 302 -11.54 2.09 5.72
CA GLN A 302 -11.71 1.44 4.43
C GLN A 302 -12.62 2.27 3.51
N ILE A 303 -13.73 2.83 4.03
CA ILE A 303 -14.63 3.73 3.28
C ILE A 303 -13.88 4.98 2.81
N SER A 304 -13.18 5.64 3.73
CA SER A 304 -12.37 6.82 3.41
C SER A 304 -11.31 6.49 2.37
N ALA A 305 -10.53 5.44 2.59
CA ALA A 305 -9.46 5.02 1.69
C ALA A 305 -9.99 4.71 0.29
N LEU A 306 -11.13 4.03 0.17
CA LEU A 306 -11.77 3.75 -1.11
C LEU A 306 -12.15 5.05 -1.84
N ALA A 307 -12.88 5.94 -1.18
CA ALA A 307 -13.35 7.17 -1.81
C ALA A 307 -12.20 8.09 -2.26
N PHE A 308 -11.17 8.27 -1.42
CA PHE A 308 -9.97 9.03 -1.79
C PHE A 308 -9.18 8.38 -2.92
N SER A 309 -9.11 7.05 -2.92
CA SER A 309 -8.34 6.28 -3.91
C SER A 309 -8.96 6.28 -5.30
N ILE A 310 -10.27 6.52 -5.42
CA ILE A 310 -10.94 6.63 -6.71
C ILE A 310 -10.54 7.94 -7.40
N ASP A 311 -10.52 9.04 -6.65
CA ASP A 311 -10.32 10.39 -7.21
C ASP A 311 -8.84 10.76 -7.38
N ALA A 312 -8.04 10.66 -6.30
CA ALA A 312 -6.73 11.29 -6.26
C ALA A 312 -5.72 10.73 -7.29
N PRO A 313 -5.51 9.41 -7.42
CA PRO A 313 -4.56 8.87 -8.39
C PRO A 313 -4.96 9.16 -9.84
N LEU A 314 -6.26 9.14 -10.15
CA LEU A 314 -6.75 9.43 -11.49
C LEU A 314 -6.56 10.91 -11.84
N LYS A 315 -6.86 11.82 -10.90
CA LYS A 315 -6.60 13.24 -11.09
C LYS A 315 -5.12 13.55 -11.25
N ILE A 316 -4.23 12.84 -10.56
CA ILE A 316 -2.78 12.98 -10.77
C ILE A 316 -2.39 12.56 -12.20
N LEU A 317 -2.91 11.43 -12.69
CA LEU A 317 -2.67 10.99 -14.07
C LEU A 317 -3.19 11.98 -15.12
N LEU A 318 -4.38 12.52 -14.90
CA LEU A 318 -5.08 13.37 -15.88
C LEU A 318 -4.76 14.87 -15.75
N GLY A 319 -4.32 15.33 -14.59
CA GLY A 319 -3.99 16.74 -14.31
C GLY A 319 -2.75 17.22 -15.05
N ASP A 320 -1.74 16.36 -15.16
CA ASP A 320 -0.50 16.61 -15.93
C ASP A 320 -0.51 15.92 -17.30
N ALA A 321 -1.71 15.61 -17.83
CA ALA A 321 -1.87 14.87 -19.08
C ALA A 321 -1.30 15.63 -20.28
N ASP A 322 -0.15 15.20 -20.79
CA ASP A 322 0.34 15.69 -22.08
C ASP A 322 -0.53 15.09 -23.20
N PRO A 323 -1.16 15.93 -24.06
CA PRO A 323 -2.05 15.42 -25.09
C PRO A 323 -1.35 14.60 -26.19
N GLU A 324 -0.02 14.46 -26.16
CA GLU A 324 0.71 13.46 -26.96
C GLU A 324 0.43 12.03 -26.48
N PHE A 325 0.22 11.82 -25.19
CA PHE A 325 0.12 10.50 -24.57
C PHE A 325 -1.30 10.16 -24.10
N ILE A 326 -2.09 11.15 -23.70
CA ILE A 326 -3.45 10.94 -23.18
C ILE A 326 -4.49 11.48 -24.17
N PRO A 327 -5.45 10.66 -24.64
CA PRO A 327 -6.52 11.12 -25.53
C PRO A 327 -7.37 12.22 -24.88
N LYS A 328 -7.66 13.30 -25.61
CA LYS A 328 -8.50 14.43 -25.14
C LYS A 328 -9.87 14.00 -24.57
N LYS A 329 -10.43 12.89 -25.08
CA LYS A 329 -11.67 12.33 -24.55
C LYS A 329 -11.51 11.86 -23.10
N LEU A 330 -10.39 11.24 -22.75
CA LEU A 330 -10.15 10.70 -21.40
C LEU A 330 -9.96 11.82 -20.37
N SER A 331 -9.33 12.92 -20.76
CA SER A 331 -9.12 14.10 -19.92
C SER A 331 -10.30 15.09 -19.89
N LYS A 332 -11.44 14.77 -20.53
CA LYS A 332 -12.61 15.64 -20.53
C LYS A 332 -13.21 15.74 -19.13
N MET A 333 -13.19 16.96 -18.58
CA MET A 333 -13.82 17.30 -17.30
C MET A 333 -15.30 17.64 -17.49
N ASN A 334 -16.14 17.34 -16.49
CA ASN A 334 -17.50 17.87 -16.40
C ASN A 334 -17.51 19.26 -15.74
N LYS A 335 -18.71 19.84 -15.55
CA LYS A 335 -18.90 21.17 -14.91
C LYS A 335 -18.38 21.27 -13.46
N LYS A 336 -17.98 20.16 -12.84
CA LYS A 336 -17.49 20.07 -11.46
C LYS A 336 -16.03 19.62 -11.40
N ASP A 337 -15.27 19.79 -12.48
CA ASP A 337 -13.86 19.37 -12.61
C ASP A 337 -13.61 17.88 -12.35
N VAL A 338 -14.58 17.05 -12.76
CA VAL A 338 -14.48 15.59 -12.63
C VAL A 338 -14.21 14.93 -13.98
N PRO A 339 -13.16 14.08 -14.10
CA PRO A 339 -12.83 13.36 -15.33
C PRO A 339 -13.72 12.13 -15.53
N VAL A 340 -14.94 12.35 -16.03
CA VAL A 340 -15.99 11.30 -16.14
C VAL A 340 -15.50 10.06 -16.91
N ASN A 341 -14.83 10.24 -18.04
CA ASN A 341 -14.33 9.10 -18.83
C ASN A 341 -13.20 8.35 -18.13
N GLY A 342 -12.39 9.04 -17.32
CA GLY A 342 -11.40 8.40 -16.46
C GLY A 342 -12.06 7.53 -15.39
N TYR A 343 -13.15 7.99 -14.78
CA TYR A 343 -13.93 7.17 -13.85
C TYR A 343 -14.59 5.97 -14.49
N ILE A 344 -15.13 6.11 -15.72
CA ILE A 344 -15.65 4.96 -16.45
C ILE A 344 -14.54 3.93 -16.68
N LEU A 345 -13.34 4.35 -17.11
CA LEU A 345 -12.20 3.46 -17.29
C LEU A 345 -11.81 2.76 -15.98
N THR A 346 -11.70 3.50 -14.88
CA THR A 346 -11.47 2.93 -13.53
C THR A 346 -12.56 1.91 -13.20
N GLY A 347 -13.83 2.25 -13.48
CA GLY A 347 -14.98 1.40 -13.25
C GLY A 347 -14.87 0.06 -13.96
N VAL A 348 -14.57 0.08 -15.27
CA VAL A 348 -14.40 -1.13 -16.07
C VAL A 348 -13.26 -1.99 -15.55
N LEU A 349 -12.07 -1.40 -15.31
CA LEU A 349 -10.89 -2.15 -14.89
C LEU A 349 -11.06 -2.80 -13.51
N VAL A 350 -11.62 -2.06 -12.54
CA VAL A 350 -11.89 -2.60 -11.20
C VAL A 350 -13.00 -3.67 -11.27
N SER A 351 -14.04 -3.47 -12.06
CA SER A 351 -15.13 -4.45 -12.19
C SER A 351 -14.63 -5.79 -12.77
N ILE A 352 -13.78 -5.73 -13.79
CA ILE A 352 -13.13 -6.91 -14.37
C ILE A 352 -12.32 -7.65 -13.30
N LEU A 353 -11.53 -6.92 -12.51
CA LEU A 353 -10.67 -7.51 -11.48
C LEU A 353 -11.44 -8.03 -10.26
N ILE A 354 -12.65 -7.51 -9.99
CA ILE A 354 -13.53 -8.04 -8.95
C ILE A 354 -14.19 -9.35 -9.42
N ILE A 355 -14.63 -9.43 -10.68
CA ILE A 355 -15.44 -10.56 -11.17
C ILE A 355 -14.59 -11.73 -11.67
N ILE A 356 -13.63 -11.51 -12.57
CA ILE A 356 -12.90 -12.60 -13.24
C ILE A 356 -12.22 -13.55 -12.24
N PRO A 357 -11.48 -13.06 -11.23
CA PRO A 357 -10.80 -13.95 -10.29
C PRO A 357 -11.78 -14.75 -9.42
N ALA A 358 -12.98 -14.23 -9.16
CA ALA A 358 -14.03 -14.90 -8.40
C ALA A 358 -14.60 -16.16 -9.08
N LEU A 359 -14.43 -16.26 -10.41
CA LEU A 359 -14.87 -17.42 -11.19
C LEU A 359 -13.93 -18.62 -11.05
N GLY A 360 -12.65 -18.39 -10.69
CA GLY A 360 -11.64 -19.45 -10.58
C GLY A 360 -11.07 -19.64 -9.17
N ILE A 361 -11.18 -18.64 -8.29
CA ILE A 361 -10.72 -18.72 -6.90
C ILE A 361 -11.90 -19.13 -6.01
N GLY A 362 -11.72 -20.21 -5.24
CA GLY A 362 -12.82 -20.93 -4.59
C GLY A 362 -13.60 -20.12 -3.56
N ASN A 363 -12.98 -19.83 -2.41
CA ASN A 363 -13.65 -19.14 -1.29
C ASN A 363 -13.18 -17.68 -1.12
N MET A 364 -13.95 -16.91 -0.34
CA MET A 364 -13.67 -15.48 -0.11
C MET A 364 -12.30 -15.26 0.55
N ASN A 365 -11.89 -16.12 1.48
CA ASN A 365 -10.59 -15.98 2.15
C ASN A 365 -9.42 -16.13 1.17
N GLU A 366 -9.45 -17.15 0.30
CA GLU A 366 -8.45 -17.30 -0.76
C GLU A 366 -8.43 -16.12 -1.71
N LEU A 367 -9.59 -15.60 -2.07
CA LEU A 367 -9.71 -14.45 -2.97
C LEU A 367 -9.17 -13.17 -2.33
N PHE A 368 -9.43 -12.95 -1.04
CA PHE A 368 -8.86 -11.85 -0.28
C PHE A 368 -7.33 -11.96 -0.21
N ASN A 369 -6.81 -13.15 0.11
CA ASN A 369 -5.38 -13.42 0.20
C ASN A 369 -4.68 -13.25 -1.15
N TRP A 370 -5.29 -13.74 -2.23
CA TRP A 370 -4.80 -13.56 -3.58
C TRP A 370 -4.75 -12.08 -3.97
N LEU A 371 -5.80 -11.32 -3.73
CA LEU A 371 -5.85 -9.91 -4.11
C LEU A 371 -4.86 -9.07 -3.29
N LEU A 372 -4.70 -9.40 -2.00
CA LEU A 372 -3.65 -8.82 -1.15
C LEU A 372 -2.25 -9.16 -1.68
N ASN A 373 -2.04 -10.41 -2.12
CA ASN A 373 -0.79 -10.83 -2.73
C ASN A 373 -0.52 -10.08 -4.04
N LEU A 374 -1.52 -9.95 -4.91
CA LEU A 374 -1.42 -9.19 -6.15
C LEU A 374 -1.05 -7.74 -5.86
N ASN A 375 -1.66 -7.11 -4.85
CA ASN A 375 -1.28 -5.78 -4.40
C ASN A 375 0.19 -5.72 -3.98
N SER A 376 0.69 -6.74 -3.29
CA SER A 376 2.11 -6.80 -2.90
C SER A 376 3.09 -6.92 -4.07
N VAL A 377 2.60 -7.32 -5.25
CA VAL A 377 3.37 -7.41 -6.49
C VAL A 377 3.28 -6.13 -7.31
N VAL A 378 2.07 -5.63 -7.55
CA VAL A 378 1.85 -4.49 -8.46
C VAL A 378 2.14 -3.14 -7.81
N MET A 379 1.78 -2.96 -6.54
CA MET A 379 1.90 -1.66 -5.88
C MET A 379 3.35 -1.20 -5.78
N PRO A 380 4.34 -2.10 -5.53
CA PRO A 380 5.74 -1.71 -5.53
C PRO A 380 6.34 -1.38 -6.91
N MET A 381 5.68 -1.74 -8.01
CA MET A 381 6.16 -1.36 -9.35
C MET A 381 6.24 0.16 -9.52
N ARG A 382 5.42 0.93 -8.79
CA ARG A 382 5.55 2.39 -8.79
C ARG A 382 6.85 2.88 -8.15
N TYR A 383 7.43 2.13 -7.21
CA TYR A 383 8.68 2.50 -6.53
C TYR A 383 9.89 2.37 -7.46
N LEU A 384 9.82 1.50 -8.48
CA LEU A 384 10.83 1.42 -9.53
C LEU A 384 11.07 2.79 -10.20
N TRP A 385 10.00 3.58 -10.39
CA TRP A 385 10.10 4.94 -10.92
C TRP A 385 10.75 5.92 -9.94
N VAL A 386 10.55 5.75 -8.63
CA VAL A 386 11.25 6.55 -7.60
C VAL A 386 12.75 6.31 -7.68
N PHE A 387 13.17 5.05 -7.73
CA PHE A 387 14.58 4.69 -7.81
C PHE A 387 15.21 5.10 -9.14
N LEU A 388 14.45 5.00 -10.25
CA LEU A 388 14.89 5.53 -11.54
C LEU A 388 15.11 7.05 -11.49
N ALA A 389 14.15 7.81 -10.94
CA ALA A 389 14.28 9.25 -10.76
C ALA A 389 15.52 9.61 -9.92
N TYR A 390 15.78 8.84 -8.85
CA TYR A 390 16.96 9.04 -8.01
C TYR A 390 18.27 8.78 -8.75
N MET A 391 18.35 7.70 -9.54
CA MET A 391 19.53 7.40 -10.33
C MET A 391 19.80 8.49 -11.37
N LEU A 392 18.76 9.02 -12.02
CA LEU A 392 18.87 10.10 -12.98
C LEU A 392 19.25 11.44 -12.32
N LEU A 393 18.67 11.75 -11.15
CA LEU A 393 19.08 12.90 -10.35
C LEU A 393 20.58 12.84 -10.02
N ASN A 394 21.09 11.67 -9.61
CA ASN A 394 22.51 11.51 -9.30
C ASN A 394 23.41 11.56 -10.55
N LYS A 395 22.92 11.16 -11.72
CA LYS A 395 23.62 11.34 -12.99
C LYS A 395 23.80 12.83 -13.31
N HIS A 396 22.78 13.64 -13.03
CA HIS A 396 22.73 15.07 -13.32
C HIS A 396 22.92 15.94 -12.06
N LEU A 397 23.62 15.43 -11.03
CA LEU A 397 23.65 16.04 -9.69
C LEU A 397 24.22 17.48 -9.68
N LYS A 398 25.02 17.85 -10.69
CA LYS A 398 25.57 19.21 -10.85
C LYS A 398 24.53 20.23 -11.34
N GLU A 399 23.50 19.78 -12.04
CA GLU A 399 22.45 20.62 -12.64
C GLU A 399 21.34 20.96 -11.64
N PHE A 400 21.17 20.12 -10.60
CA PHE A 400 20.09 20.26 -9.61
C PHE A 400 20.60 20.74 -8.25
N LYS A 401 19.96 21.80 -7.72
CA LYS A 401 20.20 22.25 -6.35
C LYS A 401 19.36 21.40 -5.37
N SER A 402 20.04 20.73 -4.45
CA SER A 402 19.40 19.91 -3.41
C SER A 402 19.86 20.39 -2.04
N ASP A 403 18.92 20.86 -1.22
CA ASP A 403 19.21 21.36 0.14
C ASP A 403 19.54 20.19 1.10
N TYR A 404 19.05 18.98 0.78
CA TYR A 404 19.44 17.71 1.40
C TYR A 404 19.96 16.75 0.34
N LYS A 405 21.07 16.10 0.63
CA LYS A 405 21.67 15.04 -0.20
C LYS A 405 21.85 13.82 0.68
N PHE A 406 21.22 12.70 0.31
CA PHE A 406 21.43 11.43 1.01
C PHE A 406 22.89 10.99 0.87
N LEU A 407 23.39 10.94 -0.37
CA LEU A 407 24.79 10.65 -0.67
C LEU A 407 25.41 11.81 -1.44
N LYS A 408 26.60 12.23 -1.01
CA LYS A 408 27.36 13.30 -1.68
C LYS A 408 28.05 12.81 -2.96
N ASN A 409 28.43 11.53 -3.00
CA ASN A 409 29.05 10.91 -4.16
C ASN A 409 27.97 10.42 -5.14
N PRO A 410 27.91 10.96 -6.38
CA PRO A 410 26.88 10.59 -7.35
C PRO A 410 26.99 9.15 -7.86
N VAL A 411 28.18 8.53 -7.83
CA VAL A 411 28.33 7.10 -8.16
C VAL A 411 27.71 6.25 -7.06
N ALA A 412 28.02 6.53 -5.79
CA ALA A 412 27.42 5.84 -4.65
C ALA A 412 25.89 6.01 -4.63
N GLY A 413 25.40 7.23 -4.90
CA GLY A 413 23.96 7.50 -5.06
C GLY A 413 23.31 6.62 -6.14
N ARG A 414 23.92 6.51 -7.32
CA ARG A 414 23.42 5.61 -8.37
C ARG A 414 23.44 4.14 -7.96
N LEU A 415 24.48 3.68 -7.27
CA LEU A 415 24.57 2.28 -6.81
C LEU A 415 23.48 1.94 -5.81
N VAL A 416 23.21 2.81 -4.82
CA VAL A 416 22.13 2.59 -3.86
C VAL A 416 20.75 2.67 -4.52
N GLY A 417 20.57 3.58 -5.48
CA GLY A 417 19.37 3.64 -6.31
C GLY A 417 19.16 2.35 -7.12
N ALA A 418 20.22 1.84 -7.75
CA ALA A 418 20.18 0.60 -8.52
C ALA A 418 19.89 -0.62 -7.63
N TRP A 419 20.48 -0.68 -6.43
CA TRP A 419 20.18 -1.72 -5.45
C TRP A 419 18.69 -1.73 -5.09
N CYS A 420 18.12 -0.58 -4.72
CA CYS A 420 16.71 -0.51 -4.33
C CYS A 420 15.79 -0.84 -5.51
N PHE A 421 16.16 -0.43 -6.73
CA PHE A 421 15.46 -0.79 -7.96
C PHE A 421 15.45 -2.30 -8.18
N LEU A 422 16.63 -2.93 -8.17
CA LEU A 422 16.78 -4.37 -8.40
C LEU A 422 16.11 -5.19 -7.31
N PHE A 423 16.24 -4.77 -6.05
CA PHE A 423 15.58 -5.43 -4.91
C PHE A 423 14.05 -5.37 -5.03
N THR A 424 13.50 -4.22 -5.43
CA THR A 424 12.05 -4.08 -5.67
C THR A 424 11.59 -4.95 -6.83
N ALA A 425 12.33 -4.95 -7.94
CA ALA A 425 12.02 -5.78 -9.10
C ALA A 425 12.06 -7.28 -8.73
N PHE A 426 13.09 -7.70 -8.00
CA PHE A 426 13.22 -9.05 -7.45
C PHE A 426 12.02 -9.42 -6.57
N ALA A 427 11.64 -8.55 -5.63
CA ALA A 427 10.49 -8.78 -4.76
C ALA A 427 9.17 -8.88 -5.55
N CYS A 428 8.96 -8.02 -6.56
CA CYS A 428 7.78 -8.08 -7.42
C CYS A 428 7.71 -9.39 -8.21
N ILE A 429 8.82 -9.81 -8.82
CA ILE A 429 8.89 -11.03 -9.64
C ILE A 429 8.64 -12.27 -8.78
N LEU A 430 9.34 -12.41 -7.65
CA LEU A 430 9.12 -13.57 -6.78
C LEU A 430 7.76 -13.54 -6.07
N GLY A 431 7.21 -12.36 -5.83
CA GLY A 431 5.86 -12.21 -5.28
C GLY A 431 4.75 -12.74 -6.19
N MET A 432 5.01 -12.88 -7.50
CA MET A 432 4.06 -13.46 -8.45
C MET A 432 3.76 -14.93 -8.16
N VAL A 433 4.68 -15.64 -7.49
CA VAL A 433 4.47 -17.03 -7.07
C VAL A 433 3.34 -17.09 -6.05
N PRO A 434 2.28 -17.87 -6.28
CA PRO A 434 1.20 -18.04 -5.32
C PRO A 434 1.72 -18.57 -3.99
N LYS A 435 1.17 -18.04 -2.91
CA LYS A 435 1.54 -18.38 -1.53
C LYS A 435 0.73 -19.58 -0.99
N THR A 436 -0.07 -20.21 -1.84
CA THR A 436 -0.83 -21.43 -1.55
C THR A 436 -0.02 -22.67 -1.93
N SER A 437 -0.36 -23.82 -1.36
CA SER A 437 0.32 -25.08 -1.69
C SER A 437 -0.11 -25.59 -3.06
N TYR A 438 0.86 -25.82 -3.95
CA TYR A 438 0.62 -26.45 -5.25
C TYR A 438 0.04 -27.86 -5.08
N ALA A 439 0.55 -28.63 -4.11
CA ALA A 439 0.13 -30.01 -3.88
C ALA A 439 -1.33 -30.13 -3.42
N SER A 440 -1.88 -29.12 -2.74
CA SER A 440 -3.28 -29.17 -2.27
C SER A 440 -4.28 -28.84 -3.38
N ASN A 441 -3.95 -27.91 -4.28
CA ASN A 441 -4.86 -27.51 -5.35
C ASN A 441 -4.07 -26.94 -6.56
N PRO A 442 -3.59 -27.81 -7.48
CA PRO A 442 -2.79 -27.37 -8.62
C PRO A 442 -3.52 -26.40 -9.56
N SER A 443 -4.83 -26.58 -9.77
CA SER A 443 -5.60 -25.73 -10.70
C SER A 443 -5.77 -24.32 -10.15
N SER A 444 -6.14 -24.17 -8.87
CA SER A 444 -6.20 -22.87 -8.20
C SER A 444 -4.83 -22.19 -8.18
N TRP A 445 -3.77 -22.95 -7.91
CA TRP A 445 -2.40 -22.42 -7.92
C TRP A 445 -2.00 -21.89 -9.30
N LEU A 446 -2.21 -22.67 -10.37
CA LEU A 446 -1.89 -22.25 -11.74
C LEU A 446 -2.74 -21.06 -12.18
N PHE A 447 -4.01 -21.02 -11.78
CA PHE A 447 -4.89 -19.88 -12.04
C PHE A 447 -4.38 -18.61 -11.37
N GLN A 448 -4.02 -18.68 -10.09
CA GLN A 448 -3.45 -17.56 -9.35
C GLN A 448 -2.11 -17.09 -9.94
N LEU A 449 -1.21 -18.02 -10.31
CA LEU A 449 0.06 -17.68 -10.94
C LEU A 449 -0.18 -16.94 -12.26
N THR A 450 -1.09 -17.46 -13.09
CA THR A 450 -1.45 -16.87 -14.37
C THR A 450 -1.98 -15.45 -14.18
N LEU A 451 -2.88 -15.23 -13.22
CA LEU A 451 -3.38 -13.89 -12.92
C LEU A 451 -2.29 -12.96 -12.38
N ASN A 452 -1.39 -13.45 -11.53
CA ASN A 452 -0.29 -12.66 -10.96
C ASN A 452 0.71 -12.21 -12.02
N ILE A 453 0.88 -12.96 -13.11
CA ILE A 453 1.76 -12.62 -14.24
C ILE A 453 1.03 -11.76 -15.28
N LEU A 454 -0.17 -12.17 -15.69
CA LEU A 454 -0.92 -11.50 -16.75
C LEU A 454 -1.41 -10.12 -16.33
N THR A 455 -1.87 -9.95 -15.08
CA THR A 455 -2.45 -8.68 -14.63
C THR A 455 -1.45 -7.52 -14.74
N PRO A 456 -0.21 -7.61 -14.21
CA PRO A 456 0.80 -6.57 -14.42
C PRO A 456 1.15 -6.34 -15.90
N ILE A 457 1.27 -7.39 -16.70
CA ILE A 457 1.58 -7.27 -18.14
C ILE A 457 0.48 -6.50 -18.86
N ILE A 458 -0.80 -6.84 -18.61
CA ILE A 458 -1.96 -6.15 -19.18
C ILE A 458 -1.97 -4.68 -18.74
N PHE A 459 -1.68 -4.40 -17.46
CA PHE A 459 -1.62 -3.03 -16.95
C PHE A 459 -0.57 -2.17 -17.65
N VAL A 460 0.63 -2.72 -17.89
CA VAL A 460 1.67 -2.04 -18.66
C VAL A 460 1.26 -1.89 -20.12
N ALA A 461 0.69 -2.93 -20.74
CA ALA A 461 0.24 -2.93 -22.12
C ALA A 461 -0.83 -1.87 -22.41
N LEU A 462 -1.83 -1.73 -21.53
CA LEU A 462 -2.86 -0.70 -21.64
C LEU A 462 -2.27 0.72 -21.65
N GLY A 463 -1.17 0.94 -20.93
CA GLY A 463 -0.46 2.22 -20.93
C GLY A 463 0.20 2.57 -22.25
N MET A 464 0.59 1.56 -23.04
CA MET A 464 1.14 1.76 -24.38
C MET A 464 0.06 2.08 -25.42
N ILE A 465 -1.18 1.65 -25.19
CA ILE A 465 -2.31 1.84 -26.12
C ILE A 465 -2.79 3.30 -26.16
N LEU A 466 -2.86 3.98 -25.02
CA LEU A 466 -3.38 5.36 -24.97
C LEU A 466 -2.58 6.36 -25.84
N PRO A 467 -1.23 6.37 -25.86
CA PRO A 467 -0.46 7.19 -26.78
C PRO A 467 -0.76 6.91 -28.25
N MET A 468 -1.00 5.64 -28.62
CA MET A 468 -1.36 5.28 -30.00
C MET A 468 -2.72 5.88 -30.39
N ILE A 469 -3.69 5.84 -29.48
CA ILE A 469 -5.01 6.43 -29.67
C ILE A 469 -4.92 7.97 -29.73
N ALA A 470 -4.12 8.59 -28.85
CA ALA A 470 -3.92 10.03 -28.81
C ALA A 470 -3.31 10.56 -30.13
N ARG A 471 -2.29 9.87 -30.66
CA ARG A 471 -1.67 10.18 -31.95
C ARG A 471 -2.65 10.08 -33.12
N ARG A 472 -3.42 8.99 -33.21
CA ARG A 472 -4.44 8.80 -34.26
C ARG A 472 -5.50 9.91 -34.26
N HIS A 473 -5.92 10.38 -33.09
CA HIS A 473 -6.87 11.48 -33.00
C HIS A 473 -6.29 12.83 -33.42
N ARG A 474 -4.98 13.06 -33.21
CA ARG A 474 -4.29 14.25 -33.70
C ARG A 474 -4.14 14.23 -35.23
N THR A 475 -3.76 13.10 -35.81
CA THR A 475 -3.62 12.96 -37.27
C THR A 475 -4.96 13.07 -38.02
N LYS A 476 -6.10 12.83 -37.35
CA LYS A 476 -7.44 13.03 -37.92
C LYS A 476 -8.00 14.45 -37.72
N ALA A 477 -7.37 15.26 -36.87
CA ALA A 477 -7.80 16.62 -36.53
C ALA A 477 -6.90 17.71 -37.14
N ALA A 478 -5.71 17.33 -37.59
CA ALA A 478 -4.92 18.04 -38.59
C ALA A 478 -5.37 17.58 -39.98
#